data_AF-A0A223S3X4-F1
#
_entry.id   AF-A0A223S3X4-F1
#
_cell.length_a   1.000
_cell.length_b   1.000
_cell.length_c   1.000
_cell.angle_alpha   90.00
_cell.angle_beta   90.00
_cell.angle_gamma   90.00
#
_symmetry.space_group_name_H-M   'P 1'
#
loop_
_entity.id
_entity.type
_entity.pdbx_description
1 polymer ?
#
loop_
_entity_poly.entity_id
_entity_poly.type
_entity_poly.pdbx_seq_one_letter_code
_entity_poly.pdbx_strand_id
1 'polypeptide(L)'
;MKAGLLTRLREFPPLWHWVAYRFFGKRVPFRHRMWARDDLTGHRYHARNMAWRVLAPVIPFMVIMVPFTVWGTMTSGVDPWGYEYTLGFAPKIVETLVQSFLIMAITWWPVTLNNFGEGRRVELLARHDFHPDGRPVHWEK
;
A
#
# COMPACT_ATOMS: atom_id res chain seq x y z
N MET A 1 16.80 -1.48 -24.73
CA MET A 1 16.01 -1.81 -23.51
C MET A 1 14.56 -1.31 -23.50
N LYS A 2 14.09 -0.45 -24.42
CA LYS A 2 12.71 0.08 -24.41
C LYS A 2 11.61 -0.94 -24.79
N ALA A 3 11.92 -1.91 -25.66
CA ALA A 3 10.95 -2.90 -26.13
C ALA A 3 10.38 -3.78 -24.99
N GLY A 4 11.18 -4.14 -24.00
CA GLY A 4 10.73 -4.95 -22.85
C GLY A 4 9.89 -4.19 -21.82
N LEU A 5 9.91 -2.85 -21.83
CA LEU A 5 9.12 -2.03 -20.91
C LEU A 5 7.70 -1.80 -21.45
N LEU A 6 7.57 -1.65 -22.77
CA LEU A 6 6.29 -1.52 -23.45
C LEU A 6 5.49 -2.83 -23.43
N THR A 7 6.14 -3.98 -23.54
CA THR A 7 5.47 -5.28 -23.36
C THR A 7 4.95 -5.46 -21.93
N ARG A 8 5.73 -5.06 -20.92
CA ARG A 8 5.28 -5.08 -19.51
C ARG A 8 4.07 -4.20 -19.23
N LEU A 9 3.98 -3.03 -19.87
CA LEU A 9 2.81 -2.16 -19.72
C LEU A 9 1.57 -2.76 -20.40
N ARG A 10 1.74 -3.46 -21.52
CA ARG A 10 0.64 -4.09 -22.26
C ARG A 10 0.08 -5.34 -21.55
N GLU A 11 0.92 -5.98 -20.73
CA GLU A 11 0.54 -7.14 -19.90
C GLU A 11 0.04 -6.77 -18.50
N PHE A 12 -0.11 -5.47 -18.21
CA PHE A 12 -0.57 -5.01 -16.91
C PHE A 12 -2.00 -5.50 -16.61
N PRO A 13 -2.24 -6.11 -15.43
CA PRO A 13 -3.58 -6.57 -15.06
C PRO A 13 -4.54 -5.38 -14.87
N PRO A 14 -5.85 -5.58 -15.10
CA PRO A 14 -6.86 -4.57 -14.76
C PRO A 14 -6.74 -4.14 -13.29
N LEU A 15 -7.05 -2.87 -13.00
CA LEU A 15 -6.76 -2.23 -11.71
C LEU A 15 -7.36 -2.99 -10.52
N TRP A 16 -8.56 -3.56 -10.65
CA TRP A 16 -9.17 -4.38 -9.59
C TRP A 16 -8.46 -5.70 -9.32
N HIS A 17 -7.93 -6.37 -10.35
CA HIS A 17 -7.10 -7.56 -10.16
C HIS A 17 -5.77 -7.20 -9.50
N TRP A 18 -5.20 -6.06 -9.87
CA TRP A 18 -3.98 -5.54 -9.26
C TRP A 18 -4.17 -5.20 -7.77
N VAL A 19 -5.25 -4.50 -7.41
CA VAL A 19 -5.62 -4.19 -6.01
C VAL A 19 -5.87 -5.49 -5.22
N ALA A 20 -6.64 -6.41 -5.78
CA ALA A 20 -6.96 -7.69 -5.14
C ALA A 20 -5.69 -8.53 -4.88
N TYR A 21 -4.78 -8.56 -5.85
CA TYR A 21 -3.47 -9.17 -5.71
C TYR A 21 -2.63 -8.51 -4.62
N ARG A 22 -2.58 -7.17 -4.59
CA ARG A 22 -1.69 -6.42 -3.70
C ARG A 22 -2.12 -6.52 -2.24
N PHE A 23 -3.41 -6.36 -1.97
CA PHE A 23 -3.92 -6.32 -0.60
C PHE A 23 -4.29 -7.69 -0.07
N PHE A 24 -4.89 -8.55 -0.90
CA PHE A 24 -5.42 -9.83 -0.46
C PHE A 24 -4.59 -11.04 -0.93
N GLY A 25 -3.52 -10.83 -1.70
CA GLY A 25 -2.74 -11.93 -2.26
C GLY A 25 -3.56 -12.82 -3.18
N LYS A 26 -4.61 -12.27 -3.81
CA LYS A 26 -5.49 -13.00 -4.71
C LYS A 26 -4.72 -13.41 -5.97
N ARG A 27 -4.98 -14.62 -6.46
CA ARG A 27 -4.40 -15.13 -7.70
C ARG A 27 -4.87 -14.28 -8.88
N VAL A 28 -3.92 -13.82 -9.69
CA VAL A 28 -4.18 -13.05 -10.90
C VAL A 28 -4.59 -13.99 -12.07
N PRO A 29 -5.47 -13.57 -13.00
CA PRO A 29 -5.81 -14.35 -14.19
C PRO A 29 -4.58 -14.83 -14.96
N PHE A 30 -4.70 -16.00 -15.60
CA PHE A 30 -3.58 -16.70 -16.26
C PHE A 30 -2.74 -15.79 -17.16
N ARG A 31 -3.40 -14.95 -17.97
CA ARG A 31 -2.77 -13.99 -18.89
C ARG A 31 -1.77 -13.03 -18.23
N HIS A 32 -1.95 -12.69 -16.94
CA HIS A 32 -1.12 -11.71 -16.23
C HIS A 32 -0.22 -12.35 -15.15
N ARG A 33 -0.10 -13.69 -15.11
CA ARG A 33 0.75 -14.37 -14.11
C ARG A 33 2.23 -14.08 -14.32
N MET A 34 2.68 -13.93 -15.56
CA MET A 34 4.06 -13.54 -15.87
C MET A 34 4.38 -12.14 -15.35
N TRP A 35 3.42 -11.21 -15.42
CA TRP A 35 3.55 -9.90 -14.77
C TRP A 35 3.72 -10.03 -13.25
N ALA A 36 2.92 -10.87 -12.59
CA ALA A 36 3.01 -11.08 -11.14
C ALA A 36 4.35 -11.72 -10.73
N ARG A 37 4.86 -12.66 -11.53
CA ARG A 37 6.20 -13.25 -11.36
C ARG A 37 7.29 -12.18 -11.42
N ASP A 38 7.29 -11.34 -12.44
CA ASP A 38 8.26 -10.25 -12.59
C ASP A 38 8.17 -9.25 -11.43
N ASP A 39 6.96 -8.97 -10.91
CA ASP A 39 6.79 -8.11 -9.72
C ASP A 39 7.40 -8.76 -8.46
N LEU A 40 7.20 -10.07 -8.26
CA LEU A 40 7.66 -10.82 -7.10
C LEU A 40 9.16 -11.15 -7.12
N THR A 41 9.76 -11.26 -8.31
CA THR A 41 11.18 -11.59 -8.50
C THR A 41 12.06 -10.35 -8.64
N GLY A 42 11.47 -9.17 -8.87
CA GLY A 42 12.21 -7.94 -9.04
C GLY A 42 13.00 -7.53 -7.80
N HIS A 43 14.21 -7.01 -8.00
CA HIS A 43 15.11 -6.55 -6.92
C HIS A 43 14.46 -5.51 -5.99
N ARG A 44 13.53 -4.70 -6.50
CA ARG A 44 12.80 -3.68 -5.72
C ARG A 44 11.53 -4.21 -5.05
N TYR A 45 11.29 -5.51 -5.05
CA TYR A 45 10.09 -6.11 -4.46
C TYR A 45 9.93 -5.71 -2.99
N HIS A 46 10.99 -5.85 -2.18
CA HIS A 46 10.94 -5.52 -0.74
C HIS A 46 10.63 -4.05 -0.52
N ALA A 47 11.31 -3.13 -1.22
CA ALA A 47 11.06 -1.70 -1.13
C ALA A 47 9.62 -1.34 -1.52
N ARG A 48 9.09 -1.89 -2.62
CA ARG A 48 7.69 -1.65 -3.04
C ARG A 48 6.69 -2.27 -2.06
N ASN A 49 6.95 -3.47 -1.57
CA ASN A 49 6.08 -4.14 -0.60
C ASN A 49 6.02 -3.35 0.70
N MET A 50 7.17 -2.84 1.17
CA MET A 50 7.24 -1.93 2.31
C MET A 50 6.47 -0.64 2.05
N ALA A 51 6.71 0.03 0.93
CA ALA A 51 6.02 1.27 0.57
C ALA A 51 4.49 1.08 0.54
N TRP A 52 4.00 0.02 -0.11
CA TRP A 52 2.56 -0.25 -0.16
C TRP A 52 1.95 -0.60 1.19
N ARG A 53 2.69 -1.26 2.08
CA ARG A 53 2.21 -1.58 3.43
C ARG A 53 2.13 -0.36 4.34
N VAL A 54 2.96 0.64 4.10
CA VAL A 54 2.90 1.93 4.80
C VAL A 54 1.82 2.81 4.19
N LEU A 55 1.81 2.97 2.86
CA LEU A 55 0.90 3.88 2.18
C LEU A 55 -0.56 3.43 2.24
N ALA A 56 -0.83 2.12 2.14
CA ALA A 56 -2.19 1.61 2.08
C ALA A 56 -3.06 1.84 3.32
N PRO A 57 -2.55 1.79 4.57
CA PRO A 57 -3.30 2.25 5.74
C PRO A 57 -3.27 3.77 5.88
N VAL A 58 -2.16 4.43 5.53
CA VAL A 58 -2.01 5.91 5.64
C VAL A 58 -3.05 6.63 4.78
N ILE A 59 -3.26 6.20 3.53
CA ILE A 59 -4.20 6.86 2.61
C ILE A 59 -5.64 6.89 3.16
N PRO A 60 -6.30 5.76 3.48
CA PRO A 60 -7.66 5.79 4.02
C PRO A 60 -7.72 6.47 5.38
N PHE A 61 -6.68 6.32 6.22
CA PHE A 61 -6.60 7.03 7.49
C PHE A 61 -6.62 8.54 7.29
N MET A 62 -5.80 9.08 6.38
CA MET A 62 -5.77 10.50 6.06
C MET A 62 -7.10 10.96 5.45
N VAL A 63 -7.70 10.17 4.56
CA VAL A 63 -9.00 10.48 3.95
C VAL A 63 -10.12 10.56 5.01
N ILE A 64 -10.08 9.75 6.06
CA ILE A 64 -11.09 9.75 7.13
C ILE A 64 -10.79 10.82 8.18
N MET A 65 -9.54 10.93 8.61
CA MET A 65 -9.15 11.80 9.72
C MET A 65 -9.13 13.27 9.32
N VAL A 66 -8.69 13.62 8.11
CA VAL A 66 -8.65 15.03 7.70
C VAL A 66 -10.05 15.69 7.82
N PRO A 67 -11.13 15.13 7.26
CA PRO A 67 -12.48 15.67 7.48
C PRO A 67 -12.89 15.71 8.95
N PHE A 68 -12.55 14.68 9.73
CA PHE A 68 -12.88 14.61 11.16
C PHE A 68 -12.19 15.70 11.98
N THR A 69 -10.92 15.96 11.69
CA THR A 69 -10.14 17.01 12.35
C THR A 69 -10.69 18.39 12.01
N VAL A 70 -11.02 18.63 10.73
CA VAL A 70 -11.67 19.87 10.29
C VAL A 70 -13.03 20.03 10.96
N TRP A 71 -13.87 19.00 10.96
CA TRP A 71 -15.19 19.02 11.61
C TRP A 71 -15.10 19.26 13.13
N GLY A 72 -14.16 18.60 13.80
CA GLY A 72 -13.92 18.73 15.23
C GLY A 72 -13.50 20.15 15.64
N THR A 73 -12.71 20.83 14.81
CA THR A 73 -12.37 22.24 15.07
C THR A 73 -13.60 23.14 14.87
N MET A 74 -14.37 22.99 13.79
CA MET A 74 -15.58 23.83 13.60
C MET A 74 -16.58 23.68 14.75
N THR A 75 -16.77 22.46 15.25
CA THR A 75 -17.77 22.16 16.30
C THR A 75 -17.34 22.59 17.71
N SER A 76 -16.03 22.71 17.96
CA SER A 76 -15.51 23.19 19.25
C SER A 76 -15.54 24.72 19.37
N GLY A 77 -16.10 25.43 18.39
CA GLY A 77 -16.10 26.90 18.34
C GLY A 77 -14.73 27.48 18.02
N VAL A 78 -13.76 26.63 17.66
CA VAL A 78 -12.46 27.04 17.15
C VAL A 78 -12.64 27.39 15.68
N ASP A 79 -12.59 28.68 15.35
CA ASP A 79 -12.67 29.13 13.97
C ASP A 79 -11.53 28.48 13.14
N PRO A 80 -11.85 27.60 12.18
CA PRO A 80 -10.85 26.96 11.34
C PRO A 80 -10.31 27.89 10.24
N TRP A 81 -10.87 29.08 10.05
CA TRP A 81 -10.44 30.01 9.00
C TRP A 81 -9.68 31.21 9.56
N GLY A 82 -9.85 31.47 10.85
CA GLY A 82 -8.99 32.29 11.69
C GLY A 82 -9.16 33.79 11.51
N TYR A 83 -9.75 34.44 12.52
CA TYR A 83 -9.46 35.84 12.84
C TYR A 83 -8.94 36.06 14.27
N GLU A 84 -9.06 35.09 15.19
CA GLU A 84 -8.62 35.25 16.57
C GLU A 84 -7.61 34.16 16.97
N TYR A 85 -6.50 34.58 17.57
CA TYR A 85 -5.33 33.83 18.07
C TYR A 85 -4.13 33.64 17.10
N THR A 86 -3.10 34.41 17.44
CA THR A 86 -1.83 34.80 16.81
C THR A 86 -0.80 33.70 16.49
N LEU A 87 -1.18 32.43 16.45
CA LEU A 87 -0.33 31.33 15.99
C LEU A 87 -1.18 30.46 15.06
N GLY A 88 -1.36 30.97 13.84
CA GLY A 88 -2.39 30.57 12.87
C GLY A 88 -2.56 29.08 12.63
N PHE A 89 -3.66 28.71 12.00
CA PHE A 89 -4.12 27.39 11.56
C PHE A 89 -3.10 26.24 11.38
N ALA A 90 -1.88 26.53 10.90
CA ALA A 90 -0.86 25.53 10.58
C ALA A 90 -0.40 24.69 11.80
N PRO A 91 0.10 25.26 12.91
CA PRO A 91 0.52 24.50 14.08
C PRO A 91 -0.54 23.54 14.65
N LYS A 92 -1.84 23.89 14.70
CA LYS A 92 -2.85 23.01 15.34
C LYS A 92 -3.28 21.85 14.44
N ILE A 93 -3.37 22.08 13.13
CA ILE A 93 -3.54 21.00 12.16
C ILE A 93 -2.33 20.09 12.15
N VAL A 94 -1.12 20.65 12.15
CA VAL A 94 0.12 19.87 12.20
C VAL A 94 0.16 19.03 13.48
N GLU A 95 -0.16 19.60 14.64
CA GLU A 95 -0.20 18.87 15.92
C GLU A 95 -1.20 17.70 15.87
N THR A 96 -2.40 17.94 15.32
CA THR A 96 -3.45 16.92 15.24
C THR A 96 -3.12 15.84 14.22
N LEU A 97 -2.55 16.20 13.07
CA LEU A 97 -2.06 15.24 12.07
C LEU A 97 -0.89 14.42 12.60
N VAL A 98 0.04 15.03 13.34
CA VAL A 98 1.16 14.35 13.98
C VAL A 98 0.66 13.37 15.04
N GLN A 99 -0.23 13.78 15.94
CA GLN A 99 -0.82 12.88 16.94
C GLN A 99 -1.59 11.72 16.28
N SER A 100 -2.41 12.02 15.27
CA SER A 100 -3.17 11.01 14.53
C SER A 100 -2.23 10.01 13.83
N PHE A 101 -1.17 10.52 13.19
CA PHE A 101 -0.15 9.69 12.56
C PHE A 101 0.58 8.82 13.59
N LEU A 102 0.92 9.35 14.77
CA LEU A 102 1.56 8.59 15.83
C LEU A 102 0.66 7.48 16.37
N ILE A 103 -0.64 7.75 16.58
CA ILE A 103 -1.62 6.74 17.01
C ILE A 103 -1.72 5.64 15.96
N MET A 104 -1.86 6.00 14.69
CA MET A 104 -1.89 5.06 13.57
C MET A 104 -0.59 4.27 13.47
N ALA A 105 0.57 4.92 13.61
CA ALA A 105 1.86 4.26 13.58
C ALA A 105 1.94 3.24 14.73
N ILE A 106 1.66 3.63 15.98
CA ILE A 106 1.73 2.72 17.14
C ILE A 106 0.76 1.53 16.99
N THR A 107 -0.47 1.76 16.53
CA THR A 107 -1.47 0.69 16.37
C THR A 107 -1.17 -0.23 15.17
N TRP A 108 -0.60 0.30 14.09
CA TRP A 108 -0.40 -0.43 12.84
C TRP A 108 1.04 -0.96 12.64
N TRP A 109 1.99 -0.49 13.44
CA TRP A 109 3.39 -0.92 13.44
C TRP A 109 3.57 -2.42 13.72
N PRO A 110 2.86 -3.04 14.68
CA PRO A 110 2.96 -4.49 14.90
C PRO A 110 2.46 -5.31 13.70
N VAL A 111 1.40 -4.85 13.04
CA VAL A 111 0.80 -5.53 11.87
C VAL A 111 1.74 -5.47 10.65
N THR A 112 2.41 -4.34 10.47
CA THR A 112 3.35 -4.16 9.36
C THR A 112 4.65 -4.93 9.60
N LEU A 113 5.19 -4.91 10.83
CA LEU A 113 6.42 -5.61 11.21
C LEU A 113 6.33 -7.14 11.17
N ASN A 114 5.25 -7.73 11.69
CA ASN A 114 5.13 -9.19 11.81
C ASN A 114 5.04 -9.94 10.47
N ASN A 115 4.83 -9.22 9.37
CA ASN A 115 4.59 -9.81 8.05
C ASN A 115 5.74 -9.58 7.05
N PHE A 116 6.92 -9.11 7.47
CA PHE A 116 8.05 -8.80 6.56
C PHE A 116 8.80 -10.03 6.01
N GLY A 117 8.43 -11.24 6.44
CA GLY A 117 9.13 -12.46 6.07
C GLY A 117 9.07 -12.79 4.57
N GLU A 118 10.14 -13.45 4.09
CA GLU A 118 10.21 -14.06 2.76
C GLU A 118 9.05 -15.03 2.48
N GLY A 119 8.42 -15.58 3.53
CA GLY A 119 7.29 -16.49 3.45
C GLY A 119 6.13 -15.96 2.59
N ARG A 120 5.80 -14.67 2.66
CA ARG A 120 4.72 -14.11 1.82
C ARG A 120 5.09 -14.08 0.34
N ARG A 121 6.37 -13.86 0.00
CA ARG A 121 6.83 -13.88 -1.39
C ARG A 121 6.72 -15.31 -1.95
N VAL A 122 7.18 -16.30 -1.19
CA VAL A 122 7.11 -17.72 -1.55
C VAL A 122 5.66 -18.17 -1.69
N GLU A 123 4.79 -17.80 -0.75
CA GLU A 123 3.36 -18.11 -0.81
C GLU A 123 2.70 -17.48 -2.04
N LEU A 124 2.99 -16.22 -2.35
CA LEU A 124 2.45 -15.55 -3.54
C LEU A 124 2.95 -16.19 -4.83
N LEU A 125 4.22 -16.60 -4.91
CA LEU A 125 4.74 -17.34 -6.07
C LEU A 125 4.03 -18.70 -6.22
N ALA A 126 3.88 -19.45 -5.13
CA ALA A 126 3.20 -20.74 -5.13
C ALA A 126 1.73 -20.61 -5.57
N ARG A 127 1.00 -19.59 -5.10
CA ARG A 127 -0.37 -19.29 -5.53
C ARG A 127 -0.50 -19.03 -7.03
N HIS A 128 0.59 -18.64 -7.69
CA HIS A 128 0.62 -18.35 -9.13
C HIS A 128 1.32 -19.46 -9.96
N ASP A 129 1.51 -20.64 -9.37
CA ASP A 129 2.20 -21.79 -9.98
C ASP A 129 3.66 -21.49 -10.36
N PHE A 130 4.36 -20.73 -9.51
CA PHE A 130 5.79 -20.51 -9.63
C PHE A 130 6.53 -21.08 -8.43
N HIS A 131 7.72 -21.62 -8.68
CA HIS A 131 8.69 -21.95 -7.65
C HIS A 131 9.19 -20.69 -6.91
N PRO A 132 9.82 -20.82 -5.73
CA PRO A 132 10.45 -19.70 -5.02
C PRO A 132 11.46 -18.91 -5.89
N ASP A 133 12.11 -19.60 -6.83
CA ASP A 133 13.04 -19.02 -7.81
C ASP A 133 12.34 -18.30 -8.97
N GLY A 134 11.01 -18.31 -8.99
CA GLY A 134 10.19 -17.74 -10.04
C GLY A 134 10.08 -18.59 -11.31
N ARG A 135 10.59 -19.82 -11.35
CA ARG A 135 10.39 -20.72 -12.51
C ARG A 135 8.95 -21.26 -12.51
N PRO A 136 8.31 -21.43 -13.68
CA PRO A 136 6.98 -22.03 -13.75
C PRO A 136 7.02 -23.48 -13.24
N VAL A 137 6.00 -23.87 -12.49
CA VAL A 137 5.82 -25.28 -12.07
C VAL A 137 5.38 -26.08 -13.31
N HIS A 138 6.25 -26.97 -13.78
CA HIS A 138 5.91 -27.92 -14.83
C HIS A 138 5.15 -29.09 -14.20
N TRP A 139 3.86 -29.18 -14.48
CA TRP A 139 3.10 -30.38 -14.18
C TRP A 139 3.35 -31.37 -15.32
N GLU A 140 4.15 -32.40 -15.07
CA GLU A 140 4.18 -33.57 -15.95
C GLU A 140 2.76 -34.15 -16.00
N LYS A 141 2.22 -34.26 -17.20
CA LYS A 141 0.90 -34.82 -17.47
C LYS A 141 1.00 -36.31 -17.70
#